data_AF-G3JDS9-F1
#
_entry.id   AF-G3JDS9-F1
#
_cell.length_a   1.000
_cell.length_b   1.000
_cell.length_c   1.000
_cell.angle_alpha   90.00
_cell.angle_beta   90.00
_cell.angle_gamma   90.00
#
_symmetry.space_group_name_H-M   'P 1'
#
loop_
_entity.id
_entity.type
_entity.pdbx_description
1 polymer ?
#
loop_
_entity_poly.entity_id
_entity_poly.type
_entity_poly.pdbx_seq_one_letter_code
_entity_poly.pdbx_strand_id
1 'polypeptide(L)'
;MPRARLFRATGRAFAKCPLRVIFIIIFTSDLYLSKWAGRYPLHQSGNDGISYGVAAALVDSVPATFTIRDGPIFRGKAFGANANISGEAVFTTSLVGYPESMTDPSYRGQILVFTQPLIGNYGVPSNERDQYNLLKYFESPHIQCAGVVVSDVALDYSHWTAVESLGQWCAREGIPAISGVDTREIVTFLREQGSSLARISIGDEYDADEDEGFVDPGQINLVKRVSTKAPFVVESPGADLHVALIDCGVKENIMRSLVSRGASVTVLPYNYPIHKVSQHFDGVFISNGPGDPTHCQETVYSLARLMETSSIPIMGICLGHQLLALAVGARTIKLKYGNRAHNIPALDLTTGQCHITSQNHGYAIDASTLPSEFKEYFVNLNDGSNEGMIHKSRPIFSTQFHPEAKGGPMDSSYLFEKYIDSVRQAKNAQTEYKDNRPSQFLLDVMSRERVGVEPESLATAA
;
A
#
# COMPACT_ATOMS: atom_id res chain seq x y z
N MET A 1 -55.61 3.78 29.10
CA MET A 1 -56.95 3.16 28.96
C MET A 1 -57.64 3.77 27.75
N PRO A 2 -58.50 3.05 26.99
CA PRO A 2 -58.50 1.66 26.50
C PRO A 2 -58.39 1.66 24.94
N ARG A 3 -58.33 0.60 24.12
CA ARG A 3 -58.20 -0.87 24.18
C ARG A 3 -57.91 -1.31 22.72
N ALA A 4 -56.88 -2.11 22.49
CA ALA A 4 -56.66 -2.80 21.22
C ALA A 4 -57.44 -4.13 21.17
N ARG A 5 -58.03 -4.46 20.01
CA ARG A 5 -58.82 -5.67 19.77
C ARG A 5 -57.92 -6.88 19.46
N LEU A 6 -58.22 -8.00 20.11
CA LEU A 6 -57.76 -9.36 19.79
C LEU A 6 -58.42 -9.85 18.49
N PHE A 7 -57.64 -10.53 17.64
CA PHE A 7 -58.17 -11.58 16.76
C PHE A 7 -57.32 -12.84 16.90
N ARG A 8 -58.01 -13.96 17.19
CA ARG A 8 -57.49 -15.32 17.32
C ARG A 8 -57.11 -15.88 15.95
N ALA A 9 -55.93 -16.47 15.83
CA ALA A 9 -55.58 -17.38 14.75
C ALA A 9 -55.72 -18.83 15.23
N THR A 10 -56.44 -19.64 14.46
CA THR A 10 -56.62 -21.08 14.62
C THR A 10 -55.41 -21.83 14.07
N GLY A 11 -54.95 -22.84 14.82
CA GLY A 11 -53.78 -23.63 14.46
C GLY A 11 -54.04 -24.71 13.41
N ARG A 12 -52.97 -25.08 12.70
CA ARG A 12 -52.73 -26.44 12.19
C ARG A 12 -51.27 -26.82 12.41
N ALA A 13 -51.08 -28.11 12.67
CA ALA A 13 -49.95 -28.74 13.31
C ALA A 13 -48.79 -29.13 12.36
N PHE A 14 -47.58 -28.98 12.90
CA PHE A 14 -46.41 -29.85 12.85
C PHE A 14 -46.00 -30.59 11.56
N ALA A 15 -44.81 -30.23 11.06
CA ALA A 15 -43.81 -31.18 10.58
C ALA A 15 -42.46 -30.84 11.23
N LYS A 16 -41.87 -31.81 11.94
CA LYS A 16 -40.61 -31.73 12.69
C LYS A 16 -39.41 -31.79 11.73
N CYS A 17 -38.43 -30.91 11.93
CA CYS A 17 -37.07 -31.05 11.41
C CYS A 17 -36.10 -30.97 12.61
N PRO A 18 -35.12 -31.87 12.76
CA PRO A 18 -34.39 -32.02 14.02
C PRO A 18 -33.26 -30.98 14.17
N LEU A 19 -33.23 -30.31 15.32
CA LEU A 19 -32.06 -29.56 15.78
C LEU A 19 -30.87 -30.51 15.94
N ARG A 20 -29.77 -30.24 15.24
CA ARG A 20 -28.46 -30.81 15.55
C ARG A 20 -27.87 -30.07 16.75
N VAL A 21 -27.81 -30.77 17.87
CA VAL A 21 -27.05 -30.41 19.07
C VAL A 21 -25.56 -30.54 18.73
N ILE A 22 -24.83 -29.42 18.77
CA ILE A 22 -23.36 -29.43 18.72
C ILE A 22 -22.87 -29.70 20.13
N PHE A 23 -22.30 -30.90 20.34
CA PHE A 23 -21.54 -31.21 21.53
C PHE A 23 -20.18 -30.50 21.44
N ILE A 24 -19.94 -29.55 22.35
CA ILE A 24 -18.61 -29.03 22.65
C ILE A 24 -17.94 -30.08 23.54
N ILE A 25 -16.98 -30.82 22.98
CA ILE A 25 -16.11 -31.70 23.75
C ILE A 25 -14.91 -30.86 24.21
N ILE A 26 -14.88 -30.56 25.50
CA ILE A 26 -13.72 -30.03 26.19
C ILE A 26 -12.81 -31.23 26.48
N PHE A 27 -11.65 -31.31 25.83
CA PHE A 27 -10.57 -32.20 26.27
C PHE A 27 -9.68 -31.44 27.24
N THR A 28 -9.79 -31.78 28.52
CA THR A 28 -8.71 -31.60 29.50
C THR A 28 -7.94 -32.92 29.58
N SER A 29 -6.65 -32.90 29.26
CA SER A 29 -5.70 -33.88 29.82
C SER A 29 -4.29 -33.35 29.70
N ASP A 30 -3.70 -33.08 30.87
CA ASP A 30 -2.27 -33.26 31.13
C ASP A 30 -1.80 -34.67 30.72
N LEU A 31 -0.49 -34.77 30.51
CA LEU A 31 0.33 -35.91 30.06
C LEU A 31 0.49 -36.03 28.54
N TYR A 32 1.57 -35.45 28.01
CA TYR A 32 2.60 -36.17 27.24
C TYR A 32 3.84 -35.27 27.06
N LEU A 33 4.61 -35.12 28.14
CA LEU A 33 6.00 -34.68 28.09
C LEU A 33 6.87 -35.92 27.92
N SER A 34 7.42 -36.13 26.73
CA SER A 34 8.75 -36.70 26.44
C SER A 34 8.81 -37.40 25.07
N LYS A 35 9.95 -37.19 24.39
CA LYS A 35 10.43 -37.90 23.19
C LYS A 35 9.89 -37.45 21.84
N TRP A 36 10.37 -36.29 21.38
CA TRP A 36 10.74 -36.10 19.97
C TRP A 36 12.10 -35.40 19.90
N ALA A 37 13.15 -36.21 20.01
CA ALA A 37 14.50 -35.84 19.64
C ALA A 37 14.96 -36.85 18.58
N GLY A 38 15.27 -36.39 17.37
CA GLY A 38 16.04 -37.18 16.43
C GLY A 38 15.72 -37.00 14.95
N ARG A 39 16.69 -36.37 14.26
CA ARG A 39 17.15 -36.64 12.88
C ARG A 39 16.35 -36.05 11.72
N TYR A 40 16.81 -34.88 11.26
CA TYR A 40 16.82 -34.55 9.83
C TYR A 40 18.29 -34.42 9.37
N PRO A 41 18.70 -35.05 8.25
CA PRO A 41 20.05 -34.94 7.73
C PRO A 41 20.26 -33.58 7.04
N LEU A 42 21.36 -32.92 7.40
CA LEU A 42 21.91 -31.77 6.69
C LEU A 42 22.32 -32.21 5.28
N HIS A 43 21.57 -31.77 4.27
CA HIS A 43 22.04 -31.82 2.88
C HIS A 43 22.89 -30.57 2.64
N GLN A 44 24.21 -30.76 2.56
CA GLN A 44 25.11 -29.75 2.00
C GLN A 44 24.93 -29.76 0.48
N SER A 45 24.62 -28.60 -0.10
CA SER A 45 24.74 -28.38 -1.55
C SER A 45 25.26 -26.96 -1.80
N GLY A 46 26.41 -26.90 -2.48
CA GLY A 46 26.72 -25.92 -3.53
C GLY A 46 26.77 -24.46 -3.12
N ASN A 47 27.97 -23.98 -2.86
CA ASN A 47 28.32 -22.58 -2.76
C ASN A 47 28.37 -21.96 -4.17
N ASP A 48 27.28 -21.30 -4.60
CA ASP A 48 27.31 -20.34 -5.71
C ASP A 48 27.05 -18.95 -5.12
N GLY A 49 28.10 -18.12 -5.16
CA GLY A 49 28.17 -16.83 -4.49
C GLY A 49 27.20 -15.81 -5.07
N ILE A 50 26.17 -15.48 -4.29
CA ILE A 50 25.45 -14.21 -4.36
C ILE A 50 25.51 -13.59 -2.96
N SER A 51 26.18 -12.45 -2.86
CA SER A 51 26.30 -11.65 -1.64
C SER A 51 24.94 -11.03 -1.29
N TYR A 52 24.15 -11.70 -0.45
CA TYR A 52 23.00 -11.08 0.21
C TYR A 52 23.52 -10.17 1.33
N GLY A 53 23.00 -8.94 1.41
CA GLY A 53 23.35 -7.95 2.42
C GLY A 53 23.26 -8.53 3.84
N VAL A 54 24.21 -8.15 4.68
CA VAL A 54 24.31 -8.62 6.07
C VAL A 54 23.03 -8.22 6.82
N ALA A 55 22.23 -9.21 7.25
CA ALA A 55 21.06 -8.98 8.09
C ALA A 55 21.48 -8.23 9.36
N ALA A 56 20.74 -7.18 9.74
CA ALA A 56 21.02 -6.46 10.96
C ALA A 56 20.74 -7.35 12.18
N ALA A 57 21.56 -7.22 13.23
CA ALA A 57 21.35 -7.98 14.46
C ALA A 57 19.97 -7.65 15.06
N LEU A 58 19.18 -8.68 15.38
CA LEU A 58 17.93 -8.53 16.12
C LEU A 58 18.25 -7.99 17.51
N VAL A 59 17.57 -6.90 17.87
CA VAL A 59 17.65 -6.33 19.20
C VAL A 59 16.36 -6.64 19.92
N ASP A 60 16.48 -7.25 21.09
CA ASP A 60 15.35 -7.45 22.00
C ASP A 60 15.62 -6.68 23.29
N SER A 61 14.68 -5.79 23.63
CA SER A 61 14.61 -5.15 24.93
C SER A 61 15.76 -4.18 25.28
N VAL A 62 16.54 -3.75 24.30
CA VAL A 62 17.47 -2.61 24.45
C VAL A 62 16.67 -1.30 24.52
N PRO A 63 17.07 -0.34 25.38
CA PRO A 63 16.44 0.97 25.42
C PRO A 63 16.39 1.62 24.03
N ALA A 64 15.28 2.25 23.71
CA ALA A 64 15.12 3.00 22.47
C ALA A 64 14.36 4.31 22.74
N THR A 65 14.62 5.32 21.92
CA THR A 65 13.88 6.58 21.95
C THR A 65 13.27 6.90 20.60
N PHE A 66 12.06 7.45 20.62
CA PHE A 66 11.43 8.07 19.47
C PHE A 66 11.32 9.57 19.75
N THR A 67 12.06 10.37 19.00
CA THR A 67 12.16 11.83 19.18
C THR A 67 11.52 12.52 18.00
N ILE A 68 10.54 13.38 18.26
CA ILE A 68 9.96 14.28 17.25
C ILE A 68 10.75 15.59 17.27
N ARG A 69 11.13 16.10 16.10
CA ARG A 69 11.85 17.39 15.97
C ARG A 69 11.02 18.50 16.61
N ASP A 70 11.65 19.27 17.50
CA ASP A 70 11.02 20.35 18.27
C ASP A 70 9.81 19.88 19.11
N GLY A 71 9.73 18.58 19.43
CA GLY A 71 8.60 17.93 20.07
C GLY A 71 8.99 17.01 21.24
N PRO A 72 8.03 16.19 21.71
CA PRO A 72 8.26 15.26 22.81
C PRO A 72 9.21 14.10 22.43
N ILE A 73 9.82 13.51 23.46
CA ILE A 73 10.66 12.31 23.39
C ILE A 73 9.95 11.17 24.09
N PHE A 74 9.76 10.06 23.38
CA PHE A 74 9.12 8.86 23.89
C PHE A 74 10.17 7.78 24.12
N ARG A 75 10.17 7.18 25.31
CA ARG A 75 11.10 6.11 25.69
C ARG A 75 10.39 4.76 25.62
N GLY A 76 11.05 3.79 25.02
CA GLY A 76 10.52 2.44 24.83
C GLY A 76 11.64 1.42 24.72
N LYS A 77 11.34 0.30 24.08
CA LYS A 77 12.27 -0.80 23.86
C LYS A 77 12.36 -1.15 22.38
N ALA A 78 13.58 -1.42 21.92
CA ALA A 78 13.84 -1.93 20.58
C ALA A 78 13.32 -3.36 20.42
N PHE A 79 12.76 -3.68 19.26
CA PHE A 79 12.39 -5.05 18.87
C PHE A 79 12.73 -5.42 17.41
N GLY A 80 13.42 -4.53 16.68
CA GLY A 80 13.78 -4.67 15.27
C GLY A 80 15.29 -4.65 15.03
N ALA A 81 15.71 -3.96 13.97
CA ALA A 81 17.12 -3.81 13.64
C ALA A 81 17.87 -2.91 14.63
N ASN A 82 19.13 -3.24 14.91
CA ASN A 82 20.05 -2.38 15.68
C ASN A 82 20.59 -1.22 14.85
N ALA A 83 19.75 -0.24 14.50
CA ALA A 83 20.17 0.92 13.74
C ALA A 83 19.36 2.16 14.11
N ASN A 84 19.98 3.33 13.98
CA ASN A 84 19.31 4.61 14.10
C ASN A 84 18.70 5.00 12.75
N ILE A 85 17.55 5.67 12.77
CA ILE A 85 16.89 6.14 11.54
C ILE A 85 16.16 7.44 11.76
N SER A 86 16.17 8.31 10.76
CA SER A 86 15.33 9.51 10.69
C SER A 86 14.38 9.46 9.50
N GLY A 87 13.25 10.16 9.63
CA GLY A 87 12.24 10.26 8.57
C GLY A 87 11.05 11.10 9.00
N GLU A 88 10.01 11.13 8.17
CA GLU A 88 8.76 11.80 8.52
C GLU A 88 7.89 10.87 9.39
N ALA A 89 7.56 11.28 10.61
CA ALA A 89 6.61 10.58 11.46
C ALA A 89 5.19 10.75 10.95
N VAL A 90 4.56 9.62 10.67
CA VAL A 90 3.17 9.52 10.24
C VAL A 90 2.47 8.47 11.09
N PHE A 91 1.14 8.53 11.15
CA PHE A 91 0.35 7.50 11.82
C PHE A 91 -0.67 6.88 10.88
N THR A 92 -1.08 5.65 11.20
CA THR A 92 -2.19 4.97 10.53
C THR A 92 -3.21 4.50 11.55
N THR A 93 -4.49 4.70 11.25
CA THR A 93 -5.61 4.18 12.06
C THR A 93 -6.09 2.80 11.64
N SER A 94 -5.40 2.17 10.70
CA SER A 94 -5.66 0.80 10.27
C SER A 94 -5.49 -0.18 11.44
N LEU A 95 -6.53 -0.98 11.71
CA LEU A 95 -6.53 -1.94 12.81
C LEU A 95 -5.90 -3.29 12.44
N VAL A 96 -5.84 -3.59 11.14
CA VAL A 96 -5.34 -4.84 10.56
C VAL A 96 -4.54 -4.54 9.29
N GLY A 97 -3.78 -5.53 8.82
CA GLY A 97 -2.96 -5.42 7.62
C GLY A 97 -1.64 -4.69 7.84
N TYR A 98 -0.94 -4.94 8.96
CA TYR A 98 0.39 -4.35 9.17
C TYR A 98 1.45 -4.87 8.18
N PRO A 99 1.47 -6.15 7.73
CA PRO A 99 2.42 -6.57 6.70
C PRO A 99 2.19 -5.85 5.37
N GLU A 100 0.92 -5.70 4.96
CA GLU A 100 0.54 -4.97 3.76
C GLU A 100 0.85 -3.48 3.87
N SER A 101 0.56 -2.87 5.03
CA SER A 101 0.90 -1.46 5.28
C SER A 101 2.41 -1.23 5.25
N MET A 102 3.19 -2.09 5.90
CA MET A 102 4.65 -1.96 5.95
C MET A 102 5.31 -2.16 4.59
N THR A 103 4.68 -2.91 3.69
CA THR A 103 5.18 -3.13 2.32
C THR A 103 4.57 -2.18 1.28
N ASP A 104 3.76 -1.20 1.68
CA ASP A 104 3.24 -0.15 0.78
C ASP A 104 4.35 0.86 0.43
N PRO A 105 4.77 0.99 -0.85
CA PRO A 105 5.82 1.93 -1.27
C PRO A 105 5.54 3.39 -0.92
N SER A 106 4.28 3.75 -0.65
CA SER A 106 3.88 5.11 -0.27
C SER A 106 4.44 5.54 1.11
N TYR A 107 4.85 4.58 1.96
CA TYR A 107 5.53 4.85 3.24
C TYR A 107 7.05 5.02 3.13
N ARG A 108 7.64 5.03 1.93
CA ARG A 108 9.08 5.19 1.75
C ARG A 108 9.61 6.42 2.50
N GLY A 109 10.57 6.24 3.39
CA GLY A 109 11.18 7.32 4.18
C GLY A 109 10.34 7.82 5.36
N GLN A 110 9.20 7.19 5.65
CA GLN A 110 8.33 7.56 6.77
C GLN A 110 8.49 6.59 7.94
N ILE A 111 8.42 7.12 9.17
CA ILE A 111 8.33 6.32 10.40
C ILE A 111 6.85 6.11 10.70
N LEU A 112 6.41 4.85 10.68
CA LEU A 112 5.01 4.48 10.79
C LEU A 112 4.60 4.21 12.24
N VAL A 113 3.72 5.05 12.77
CA VAL A 113 3.10 4.92 14.10
C VAL A 113 1.76 4.22 13.96
N PHE A 114 1.62 3.03 14.56
CA PHE A 114 0.35 2.30 14.58
C PHE A 114 -0.51 2.76 15.74
N THR A 115 -1.77 3.13 15.47
CA THR A 115 -2.72 3.45 16.55
C THR A 115 -3.30 2.20 17.20
N GLN A 116 -3.33 1.08 16.48
CA GLN A 116 -3.73 -0.21 17.04
C GLN A 116 -2.70 -0.61 18.10
N PRO A 117 -3.09 -0.79 19.38
CA PRO A 117 -2.12 -0.94 20.46
C PRO A 117 -1.35 -2.26 20.41
N LEU A 118 -1.97 -3.33 19.88
CA LEU A 118 -1.39 -4.67 19.80
C LEU A 118 -1.01 -4.99 18.35
N ILE A 119 0.29 -5.02 18.04
CA ILE A 119 0.83 -5.26 16.70
C ILE A 119 1.74 -6.49 16.71
N GLY A 120 1.72 -7.30 15.63
CA GLY A 120 2.53 -8.52 15.50
C GLY A 120 1.81 -9.83 15.85
N ASN A 121 0.56 -9.76 16.32
CA ASN A 121 -0.23 -10.90 16.82
C ASN A 121 -0.40 -12.06 15.82
N TYR A 122 -0.48 -11.78 14.52
CA TYR A 122 -0.57 -12.80 13.47
C TYR A 122 0.74 -13.06 12.71
N GLY A 123 1.88 -12.58 13.23
CA GLY A 123 3.20 -12.77 12.64
C GLY A 123 3.31 -12.26 11.21
N VAL A 124 4.34 -12.70 10.51
CA VAL A 124 4.62 -12.30 9.12
C VAL A 124 4.44 -13.52 8.22
N PRO A 125 3.69 -13.39 7.11
CA PRO A 125 3.46 -14.49 6.19
C PRO A 125 4.68 -14.78 5.29
N SER A 126 4.68 -15.94 4.62
CA SER A 126 5.74 -16.27 3.65
C SER A 126 5.66 -15.46 2.35
N ASN A 127 6.74 -15.45 1.56
CA ASN A 127 6.81 -14.85 0.22
C ASN A 127 6.07 -15.68 -0.86
N GLU A 128 4.96 -16.35 -0.50
CA GLU A 128 4.15 -17.11 -1.46
C GLU A 128 3.69 -16.20 -2.61
N ARG A 129 3.82 -16.69 -3.84
CA ARG A 129 3.34 -16.01 -5.04
C ARG A 129 2.01 -16.61 -5.49
N ASP A 130 1.15 -15.75 -6.05
CA ASP A 130 -0.13 -16.17 -6.62
C ASP A 130 0.00 -16.65 -8.08
N GLN A 131 -1.14 -16.96 -8.72
CA GLN A 131 -1.17 -17.46 -10.09
C GLN A 131 -0.65 -16.47 -11.16
N TYR A 132 -0.46 -15.19 -10.81
CA TYR A 132 0.09 -14.15 -11.68
C TYR A 132 1.56 -13.87 -11.36
N ASN A 133 2.20 -14.72 -10.54
CA ASN A 133 3.56 -14.53 -10.03
C ASN A 133 3.72 -13.28 -9.13
N LEU A 134 2.62 -12.75 -8.56
CA LEU A 134 2.65 -11.60 -7.66
C LEU A 134 2.72 -12.04 -6.20
N LEU A 135 3.35 -11.25 -5.33
CA LEU A 135 3.41 -11.57 -3.90
C LEU A 135 2.00 -11.60 -3.30
N LYS A 136 1.60 -12.74 -2.75
CA LYS A 136 0.22 -12.99 -2.32
C LYS A 136 -0.16 -12.19 -1.08
N TYR A 137 0.80 -11.96 -0.19
CA TYR A 137 0.57 -11.40 1.14
C TYR A 137 1.22 -10.02 1.36
N PHE A 138 1.98 -9.52 0.39
CA PHE A 138 2.70 -8.25 0.49
C PHE A 138 2.34 -7.34 -0.68
N GLU A 139 2.51 -6.04 -0.47
CA GLU A 139 2.22 -5.03 -1.49
C GLU A 139 3.47 -4.54 -2.23
N SER A 140 4.66 -4.95 -1.77
CA SER A 140 5.93 -4.89 -2.49
C SER A 140 6.95 -5.88 -1.88
N PRO A 141 8.10 -6.14 -2.52
CA PRO A 141 9.06 -7.15 -2.07
C PRO A 141 9.75 -6.89 -0.73
N HIS A 142 9.74 -5.65 -0.25
CA HIS A 142 10.50 -5.22 0.94
C HIS A 142 9.64 -4.33 1.84
N ILE A 143 10.03 -4.21 3.12
CA ILE A 143 9.48 -3.17 3.99
C ILE A 143 9.87 -1.80 3.42
N GLN A 144 8.89 -0.89 3.36
CA GLN A 144 9.01 0.43 2.76
C GLN A 144 9.11 1.55 3.79
N CYS A 145 8.43 1.40 4.94
CA CYS A 145 8.60 2.36 6.03
C CYS A 145 10.03 2.34 6.57
N ALA A 146 10.53 3.50 6.98
CA ALA A 146 11.88 3.66 7.52
C ALA A 146 12.00 3.15 8.96
N GLY A 147 10.90 3.16 9.70
CA GLY A 147 10.86 2.66 11.07
C GLY A 147 9.43 2.40 11.52
N VAL A 148 9.29 1.64 12.62
CA VAL A 148 8.00 1.23 13.18
C VAL A 148 7.88 1.64 14.65
N VAL A 149 6.73 2.22 15.00
CA VAL A 149 6.42 2.65 16.36
C VAL A 149 5.09 2.01 16.79
N VAL A 150 5.12 1.23 17.87
CA VAL A 150 3.94 0.51 18.39
C VAL A 150 3.82 0.72 19.90
N SER A 151 2.60 0.53 20.41
CA SER A 151 2.36 0.57 21.85
C SER A 151 2.82 -0.72 22.52
N ASP A 152 2.38 -1.86 22.01
CA ASP A 152 2.78 -3.18 22.48
C ASP A 152 3.01 -4.11 21.29
N VAL A 153 4.12 -4.84 21.32
CA VAL A 153 4.51 -5.78 20.28
C VAL A 153 4.27 -7.19 20.77
N ALA A 154 3.58 -7.99 19.96
CA ALA A 154 3.40 -9.39 20.26
C ALA A 154 4.74 -10.14 20.12
N LEU A 155 5.26 -10.67 21.23
CA LEU A 155 6.47 -11.49 21.25
C LEU A 155 6.22 -12.87 20.63
N ASP A 156 5.04 -13.42 20.90
CA ASP A 156 4.54 -14.65 20.27
C ASP A 156 3.46 -14.32 19.24
N TYR A 157 3.47 -15.04 18.12
CA TYR A 157 2.47 -14.91 17.07
C TYR A 157 1.69 -16.19 16.85
N SER A 158 0.45 -16.08 16.37
CA SER A 158 -0.39 -17.23 16.03
C SER A 158 -1.30 -16.93 14.85
N HIS A 159 -0.91 -17.43 13.68
CA HIS A 159 -1.73 -17.44 12.47
C HIS A 159 -1.23 -18.52 11.52
N TRP A 160 -2.13 -19.17 10.78
CA TRP A 160 -1.79 -20.32 9.94
C TRP A 160 -0.85 -20.01 8.77
N THR A 161 -0.74 -18.74 8.38
CA THR A 161 0.20 -18.28 7.34
C THR A 161 1.53 -17.81 7.90
N ALA A 162 1.67 -17.63 9.21
CA ALA A 162 2.82 -16.98 9.82
C ALA A 162 4.05 -17.90 9.78
N VAL A 163 5.19 -17.33 9.38
CA VAL A 163 6.48 -18.05 9.31
C VAL A 163 7.59 -17.40 10.13
N GLU A 164 7.44 -16.13 10.51
CA GLU A 164 8.38 -15.40 11.37
C GLU A 164 7.64 -14.34 12.20
N SER A 165 8.29 -13.86 13.28
CA SER A 165 7.75 -12.76 14.09
C SER A 165 7.98 -11.40 13.42
N LEU A 166 7.20 -10.40 13.84
CA LEU A 166 7.38 -9.02 13.33
C LEU A 166 8.79 -8.48 13.62
N GLY A 167 9.33 -8.75 14.81
CA GLY A 167 10.67 -8.30 15.19
C GLY A 167 11.76 -8.95 14.33
N GLN A 168 11.65 -10.26 14.08
CA GLN A 168 12.56 -10.99 13.18
C GLN A 168 12.54 -10.40 11.76
N TRP A 169 11.35 -10.11 11.24
CA TRP A 169 11.20 -9.51 9.92
C TRP A 169 11.81 -8.10 9.85
N CYS A 170 11.54 -7.25 10.84
CA CYS A 170 12.14 -5.92 10.94
C CYS A 170 13.67 -6.00 11.00
N ALA A 171 14.25 -6.89 11.81
CA ALA A 171 15.70 -7.07 11.86
C ALA A 171 16.29 -7.56 10.53
N ARG A 172 15.63 -8.52 9.88
CA ARG A 172 16.03 -9.08 8.59
C ARG A 172 16.05 -8.03 7.47
N GLU A 173 15.07 -7.13 7.44
CA GLU A 173 14.96 -6.04 6.47
C GLU A 173 15.70 -4.77 6.90
N GLY A 174 16.35 -4.76 8.07
CA GLY A 174 17.11 -3.60 8.55
C GLY A 174 16.25 -2.44 9.05
N ILE A 175 15.04 -2.70 9.54
CA ILE A 175 14.07 -1.70 10.00
C ILE A 175 14.12 -1.53 11.53
N PRO A 176 14.50 -0.35 12.04
CA PRO A 176 14.41 -0.03 13.45
C PRO A 176 12.96 0.03 13.92
N ALA A 177 12.69 -0.54 15.09
CA ALA A 177 11.34 -0.60 15.62
C ALA A 177 11.33 -0.44 17.15
N ILE A 178 10.38 0.35 17.66
CA ILE A 178 10.23 0.68 19.08
C ILE A 178 8.82 0.32 19.59
N SER A 179 8.79 -0.35 20.75
CA SER A 179 7.59 -0.74 21.48
C SER A 179 7.57 -0.09 22.88
N GLY A 180 6.43 -0.09 23.55
CA GLY A 180 6.26 0.44 24.91
C GLY A 180 6.08 1.97 24.96
N VAL A 181 5.70 2.59 23.83
CA VAL A 181 5.43 4.04 23.77
C VAL A 181 3.92 4.33 23.73
N ASP A 182 3.52 5.49 24.24
CA ASP A 182 2.13 5.95 24.13
C ASP A 182 1.86 6.45 22.70
N THR A 183 1.44 5.53 21.83
CA THR A 183 1.11 5.88 20.44
C THR A 183 -0.10 6.82 20.34
N ARG A 184 -0.96 6.89 21.36
CA ARG A 184 -2.09 7.83 21.38
C ARG A 184 -1.60 9.25 21.64
N GLU A 185 -0.65 9.44 22.56
CA GLU A 185 -0.01 10.73 22.80
C GLU A 185 0.73 11.21 21.53
N ILE A 186 1.53 10.34 20.90
CA ILE A 186 2.22 10.61 19.63
C ILE A 186 1.24 11.07 18.55
N VAL A 187 0.17 10.30 18.33
CA VAL A 187 -0.85 10.62 17.31
C VAL A 187 -1.55 11.94 17.62
N THR A 188 -1.84 12.23 18.89
CA THR A 188 -2.46 13.49 19.29
C THR A 188 -1.56 14.67 18.94
N PHE A 189 -0.25 14.57 19.25
CA PHE A 189 0.74 15.58 18.88
C PHE A 189 0.82 15.76 17.35
N LEU A 190 0.93 14.68 16.57
CA LEU A 190 1.02 14.75 15.11
C LEU A 190 -0.25 15.33 14.46
N ARG A 191 -1.44 15.14 15.04
CA ARG A 191 -2.68 15.77 14.55
C ARG A 191 -2.70 17.27 14.84
N GLU A 192 -2.14 17.70 15.96
CA GLU A 192 -2.09 19.10 16.38
C GLU A 192 -0.99 19.91 15.68
N GLN A 193 0.19 19.33 15.46
CA GLN A 193 1.32 20.01 14.83
C GLN A 193 1.48 19.70 13.34
N GLY A 194 0.90 18.58 12.88
CA GLY A 194 1.10 18.04 11.55
C GLY A 194 2.17 16.94 11.51
N SER A 195 2.31 16.28 10.37
CA SER A 195 3.40 15.33 10.17
C SER A 195 4.74 16.04 10.37
N SER A 196 5.62 15.40 11.13
CA SER A 196 6.82 16.03 11.69
C SER A 196 8.02 15.13 11.46
N LEU A 197 9.21 15.72 11.30
CA LEU A 197 10.40 14.89 11.24
C LEU A 197 10.65 14.24 12.60
N ALA A 198 11.08 12.99 12.59
CA ALA A 198 11.36 12.23 13.79
C ALA A 198 12.57 11.31 13.60
N ARG A 199 13.06 10.78 14.73
CA ARG A 199 14.18 9.83 14.79
C ARG A 199 13.85 8.69 15.74
N ILE A 200 14.22 7.48 15.36
CA ILE A 200 14.35 6.34 16.28
C ILE A 200 15.84 6.14 16.57
N SER A 201 16.19 6.14 17.85
CA SER A 201 17.55 5.86 18.33
C SER A 201 17.55 4.63 19.21
N ILE A 202 18.47 3.69 18.96
CA ILE A 202 18.61 2.41 19.69
C ILE A 202 19.86 2.47 20.57
N GLY A 203 19.72 2.12 21.85
CA GLY A 203 20.80 2.16 22.84
C GLY A 203 20.74 3.35 23.80
N ASP A 204 21.65 3.33 24.77
CA ASP A 204 21.78 4.35 25.83
C ASP A 204 22.72 5.50 25.45
N GLU A 205 23.44 5.37 24.32
CA GLU A 205 24.40 6.38 23.86
C GLU A 205 23.70 7.48 23.06
N TYR A 206 23.39 8.57 23.78
CA TYR A 206 23.29 9.88 23.16
C TYR A 206 24.70 10.29 22.74
N ASP A 207 25.07 9.99 21.49
CA ASP A 207 26.27 10.59 20.92
C ASP A 207 25.92 12.01 20.43
N ALA A 208 26.56 13.02 21.02
CA ALA A 208 26.35 14.42 20.65
C ALA A 208 26.92 14.72 19.25
N ASP A 209 27.77 13.83 18.71
CA ASP A 209 28.31 13.93 17.36
C ASP A 209 27.38 13.26 16.30
N GLU A 210 26.37 12.49 16.71
CA GLU A 210 25.24 12.02 15.86
C GLU A 210 24.10 13.08 15.78
N ASP A 211 24.45 14.36 15.83
CA ASP A 211 23.55 15.49 15.55
C ASP A 211 23.24 15.62 14.05
N GLU A 212 23.59 14.60 13.25
CA GLU A 212 23.30 14.51 11.83
C GLU A 212 21.79 14.62 11.59
N GLY A 213 21.43 15.78 11.04
CA GLY A 213 20.08 16.34 11.10
C GLY A 213 19.01 15.41 10.55
N PHE A 214 17.83 15.48 11.16
CA PHE A 214 16.60 14.90 10.65
C PHE A 214 16.54 14.99 9.12
N VAL A 215 16.61 13.83 8.45
CA VAL A 215 16.49 13.78 6.99
C VAL A 215 15.04 14.06 6.64
N ASP A 216 14.78 15.08 5.83
CA ASP A 216 13.44 15.38 5.31
C ASP A 216 13.19 14.57 4.03
N PRO A 217 12.36 13.51 4.06
CA PRO A 217 12.03 12.73 2.87
C PRO A 217 11.28 13.56 1.83
N GLY A 218 10.64 14.67 2.24
CA GLY A 218 9.92 15.58 1.38
C GLY A 218 10.81 16.34 0.39
N GLN A 219 12.14 16.41 0.62
CA GLN A 219 13.11 17.00 -0.32
C GLN A 219 13.66 15.98 -1.33
N ILE A 220 13.31 14.71 -1.19
CA ILE A 220 13.85 13.62 -2.00
C ILE A 220 12.79 13.18 -3.01
N ASN A 221 13.21 12.92 -4.25
CA ASN A 221 12.35 12.22 -5.20
C ASN A 221 12.27 10.73 -4.83
N LEU A 222 11.35 10.42 -3.90
CA LEU A 222 11.12 9.06 -3.40
C LEU A 222 10.58 8.12 -4.50
N VAL A 223 9.80 8.65 -5.43
CA VAL A 223 9.27 7.91 -6.59
C VAL A 223 10.41 7.31 -7.42
N LYS A 224 11.48 8.06 -7.66
CA LYS A 224 12.67 7.57 -8.35
C LYS A 224 13.32 6.38 -7.62
N ARG A 225 13.25 6.33 -6.28
CA ARG A 225 13.79 5.22 -5.49
C ARG A 225 12.94 3.95 -5.63
N VAL A 226 11.61 4.07 -5.55
CA VAL A 226 10.69 2.91 -5.52
C VAL A 226 10.18 2.43 -6.89
N SER A 227 10.27 3.26 -7.93
CA SER A 227 9.93 2.90 -9.29
C SER A 227 10.88 1.84 -9.84
N THR A 228 10.34 0.88 -10.59
CA THR A 228 11.12 -0.04 -11.42
C THR A 228 12.11 0.71 -12.31
N LYS A 229 13.31 0.16 -12.47
CA LYS A 229 14.38 0.74 -13.30
C LYS A 229 14.30 0.30 -14.77
N ALA A 230 13.61 -0.81 -15.03
CA ALA A 230 13.34 -1.31 -16.37
C ALA A 230 11.90 -1.81 -16.48
N PRO A 231 11.30 -1.79 -17.69
CA PRO A 231 9.99 -2.37 -17.92
C PRO A 231 9.92 -3.87 -17.57
N PHE A 232 8.79 -4.30 -17.02
CA PHE A 232 8.49 -5.71 -16.76
C PHE A 232 7.02 -6.01 -17.08
N VAL A 233 6.68 -7.28 -17.30
CA VAL A 233 5.32 -7.69 -17.65
C VAL A 233 4.70 -8.55 -16.56
N VAL A 234 3.43 -8.30 -16.26
CA VAL A 234 2.57 -9.20 -15.50
C VAL A 234 1.48 -9.70 -16.44
N GLU A 235 1.48 -11.00 -16.68
CA GLU A 235 0.59 -11.64 -17.64
C GLU A 235 -0.71 -12.10 -16.99
N SER A 236 -1.80 -12.07 -17.78
CA SER A 236 -3.04 -12.76 -17.47
C SER A 236 -3.30 -13.78 -18.58
N PRO A 237 -3.37 -15.09 -18.27
CA PRO A 237 -3.62 -16.11 -19.29
C PRO A 237 -4.92 -15.83 -20.06
N GLY A 238 -4.81 -15.72 -21.39
CA GLY A 238 -5.95 -15.43 -22.26
C GLY A 238 -6.40 -13.96 -22.27
N ALA A 239 -5.58 -13.03 -21.75
CA ALA A 239 -5.85 -11.60 -21.81
C ALA A 239 -6.15 -11.12 -23.24
N ASP A 240 -7.21 -10.32 -23.36
CA ASP A 240 -7.61 -9.65 -24.59
C ASP A 240 -7.22 -8.17 -24.59
N LEU A 241 -6.84 -7.60 -23.45
CA LEU A 241 -6.44 -6.20 -23.29
C LEU A 241 -4.96 -6.07 -22.90
N HIS A 242 -4.34 -4.95 -23.28
CA HIS A 242 -2.99 -4.60 -22.83
C HIS A 242 -2.93 -3.19 -22.23
N VAL A 243 -2.54 -3.10 -20.95
CA VAL A 243 -2.47 -1.85 -20.20
C VAL A 243 -1.02 -1.49 -19.89
N ALA A 244 -0.64 -0.24 -20.18
CA ALA A 244 0.59 0.34 -19.66
C ALA A 244 0.35 0.85 -18.23
N LEU A 245 1.17 0.41 -17.27
CA LEU A 245 1.14 0.90 -15.90
C LEU A 245 2.40 1.72 -15.62
N ILE A 246 2.25 3.00 -15.31
CA ILE A 246 3.35 3.86 -14.86
C ILE A 246 3.58 3.60 -13.37
N ASP A 247 4.73 3.01 -13.05
CA ASP A 247 5.13 2.65 -11.70
C ASP A 247 5.71 3.86 -10.97
N CYS A 248 4.88 4.47 -10.13
CA CYS A 248 5.32 5.52 -9.21
C CYS A 248 5.63 4.98 -7.79
N GLY A 249 5.68 3.66 -7.61
CA GLY A 249 5.60 2.99 -6.32
C GLY A 249 4.40 2.05 -6.25
N VAL A 250 4.17 1.28 -7.31
CA VAL A 250 2.97 0.45 -7.49
C VAL A 250 2.84 -0.58 -6.37
N LYS A 251 1.61 -0.77 -5.90
CA LYS A 251 1.25 -1.87 -5.02
C LYS A 251 0.94 -3.14 -5.81
N GLU A 252 1.36 -4.31 -5.31
CA GLU A 252 1.07 -5.62 -5.90
C GLU A 252 -0.42 -5.80 -6.22
N ASN A 253 -1.31 -5.32 -5.35
CA ASN A 253 -2.74 -5.49 -5.56
C ASN A 253 -3.33 -4.63 -6.69
N ILE A 254 -2.66 -3.54 -7.12
CA ILE A 254 -3.06 -2.80 -8.33
C ILE A 254 -2.82 -3.68 -9.56
N MET A 255 -1.62 -4.26 -9.68
CA MET A 255 -1.28 -5.15 -10.77
C MET A 255 -2.23 -6.35 -10.79
N ARG A 256 -2.44 -6.99 -9.63
CA ARG A 256 -3.39 -8.09 -9.46
C ARG A 256 -4.80 -7.73 -9.92
N SER A 257 -5.28 -6.54 -9.56
CA SER A 257 -6.63 -6.08 -9.90
C SER A 257 -6.82 -5.86 -11.39
N LEU A 258 -5.77 -5.46 -12.12
CA LEU A 258 -5.83 -5.33 -13.57
C LEU A 258 -5.77 -6.70 -14.26
N VAL A 259 -4.82 -7.55 -13.88
CA VAL A 259 -4.62 -8.85 -14.53
C VAL A 259 -5.76 -9.82 -14.28
N SER A 260 -6.38 -9.78 -13.09
CA SER A 260 -7.56 -10.61 -12.80
C SER A 260 -8.80 -10.23 -13.61
N ARG A 261 -8.78 -9.10 -14.31
CA ARG A 261 -9.87 -8.58 -15.15
C ARG A 261 -9.59 -8.69 -16.65
N GLY A 262 -8.61 -9.50 -17.03
CA GLY A 262 -8.32 -9.84 -18.43
C GLY A 262 -7.36 -8.89 -19.15
N ALA A 263 -6.64 -8.03 -18.41
CA ALA A 263 -5.56 -7.22 -18.98
C ALA A 263 -4.20 -7.89 -18.78
N SER A 264 -3.37 -7.94 -19.82
CA SER A 264 -1.92 -8.02 -19.63
C SER A 264 -1.42 -6.65 -19.22
N VAL A 265 -0.45 -6.57 -18.31
CA VAL A 265 0.08 -5.29 -17.81
C VAL A 265 1.56 -5.19 -18.10
N THR A 266 1.97 -4.17 -18.86
CA THR A 266 3.38 -3.77 -18.93
C THR A 266 3.61 -2.64 -17.95
N VAL A 267 4.45 -2.89 -16.95
CA VAL A 267 4.82 -1.92 -15.94
C VAL A 267 6.06 -1.16 -16.41
N LEU A 268 5.98 0.17 -16.38
CA LEU A 268 6.96 1.10 -16.93
C LEU A 268 7.52 1.99 -15.81
N PRO A 269 8.79 2.39 -15.86
CA PRO A 269 9.35 3.38 -14.95
C PRO A 269 8.53 4.68 -14.87
N TYR A 270 8.54 5.35 -13.71
CA TYR A 270 7.75 6.58 -13.49
C TYR A 270 7.97 7.67 -14.56
N ASN A 271 9.19 7.80 -15.09
CA ASN A 271 9.56 8.80 -16.08
C ASN A 271 9.52 8.30 -17.53
N TYR A 272 8.90 7.13 -17.77
CA TYR A 272 8.78 6.58 -19.12
C TYR A 272 7.95 7.52 -20.01
N PRO A 273 8.39 7.84 -21.25
CA PRO A 273 7.73 8.81 -22.12
C PRO A 273 6.48 8.20 -22.80
N ILE A 274 5.47 7.86 -22.00
CA ILE A 274 4.28 7.10 -22.43
C ILE A 274 3.52 7.75 -23.59
N HIS A 275 3.51 9.09 -23.69
CA HIS A 275 2.92 9.83 -24.79
C HIS A 275 3.50 9.50 -26.18
N LYS A 276 4.71 8.93 -26.25
CA LYS A 276 5.36 8.52 -27.50
C LYS A 276 5.00 7.09 -27.94
N VAL A 277 4.53 6.27 -27.01
CA VAL A 277 4.31 4.83 -27.23
C VAL A 277 2.90 4.38 -26.89
N SER A 278 2.01 5.28 -26.48
CA SER A 278 0.65 4.95 -26.03
C SER A 278 -0.19 4.21 -27.07
N GLN A 279 0.15 4.36 -28.35
CA GLN A 279 -0.47 3.62 -29.45
C GLN A 279 -0.28 2.10 -29.39
N HIS A 280 0.65 1.60 -28.59
CA HIS A 280 0.92 0.17 -28.38
C HIS A 280 0.15 -0.42 -27.19
N PHE A 281 -0.75 0.36 -26.58
CA PHE A 281 -1.53 -0.04 -25.41
C PHE A 281 -3.00 0.28 -25.63
N ASP A 282 -3.87 -0.46 -24.95
CA ASP A 282 -5.32 -0.24 -24.96
C ASP A 282 -5.76 0.72 -23.85
N GLY A 283 -4.97 0.83 -22.78
CA GLY A 283 -5.20 1.73 -21.64
C GLY A 283 -3.89 2.16 -20.97
N VAL A 284 -3.93 3.31 -20.28
CA VAL A 284 -2.84 3.77 -19.40
C VAL A 284 -3.33 3.83 -17.96
N PHE A 285 -2.51 3.35 -17.03
CA PHE A 285 -2.77 3.35 -15.60
C PHE A 285 -1.60 4.02 -14.88
N ILE A 286 -1.88 4.83 -13.86
CA ILE A 286 -0.84 5.48 -13.05
C ILE A 286 -1.02 5.04 -11.60
N SER A 287 0.00 4.42 -11.03
CA SER A 287 -0.07 3.84 -9.69
C SER A 287 -0.04 4.88 -8.56
N ASN A 288 -0.21 4.39 -7.34
CA ASN A 288 0.17 5.10 -6.13
C ASN A 288 1.70 5.30 -6.03
N GLY A 289 2.12 6.03 -5.00
CA GLY A 289 3.54 6.21 -4.69
C GLY A 289 3.79 7.18 -3.53
N PRO A 290 5.06 7.31 -3.10
CA PRO A 290 5.46 8.17 -1.99
C PRO A 290 5.78 9.61 -2.43
N GLY A 291 5.88 10.49 -1.43
CA GLY A 291 6.52 11.80 -1.57
C GLY A 291 5.67 12.89 -2.21
N ASP A 292 6.35 13.95 -2.61
CA ASP A 292 5.73 15.14 -3.21
C ASP A 292 5.53 14.94 -4.73
N PRO A 293 4.30 15.06 -5.26
CA PRO A 293 4.03 14.91 -6.69
C PRO A 293 4.79 15.92 -7.57
N THR A 294 5.20 17.07 -7.02
CA THR A 294 5.94 18.10 -7.77
C THR A 294 7.35 17.66 -8.17
N HIS A 295 7.89 16.60 -7.56
CA HIS A 295 9.17 15.99 -7.96
C HIS A 295 9.06 15.16 -9.25
N CYS A 296 7.85 14.87 -9.74
CA CYS A 296 7.61 14.00 -10.90
C CYS A 296 7.31 14.78 -12.18
N GLN A 297 8.04 15.88 -12.45
CA GLN A 297 7.80 16.77 -13.60
C GLN A 297 7.84 16.04 -14.96
N GLU A 298 8.76 15.08 -15.13
CA GLU A 298 8.85 14.28 -16.36
C GLU A 298 7.57 13.46 -16.62
N THR A 299 7.00 12.89 -15.55
CA THR A 299 5.74 12.14 -15.60
C THR A 299 4.57 13.08 -15.90
N VAL A 300 4.49 14.22 -15.19
CA VAL A 300 3.45 15.25 -15.41
C VAL A 300 3.47 15.73 -16.87
N TYR A 301 4.64 16.05 -17.41
CA TYR A 301 4.81 16.43 -18.81
C TYR A 301 4.32 15.33 -19.76
N SER A 302 4.71 14.08 -19.51
CA SER A 302 4.31 12.96 -20.36
C SER A 302 2.80 12.71 -20.31
N LEU A 303 2.15 12.87 -19.16
CA LEU A 303 0.71 12.74 -19.01
C LEU A 303 -0.05 13.88 -19.70
N ALA A 304 0.43 15.12 -19.57
CA ALA A 304 -0.14 16.27 -20.26
C ALA A 304 -0.13 16.05 -21.79
N ARG A 305 1.04 15.68 -22.33
CA ARG A 305 1.18 15.33 -23.76
C ARG A 305 0.30 14.17 -24.18
N LEU A 306 0.20 13.12 -23.36
CA LEU A 306 -0.67 11.98 -23.64
C LEU A 306 -2.13 12.41 -23.75
N MET A 307 -2.60 13.26 -22.84
CA MET A 307 -3.97 13.77 -22.85
C MET A 307 -4.24 14.72 -24.03
N GLU A 308 -3.23 15.39 -24.57
CA GLU A 308 -3.37 16.21 -25.79
C GLU A 308 -3.40 15.36 -27.06
N THR A 309 -2.61 14.29 -27.14
CA THR A 309 -2.38 13.55 -28.40
C THR A 309 -3.17 12.26 -28.53
N SER A 310 -3.82 11.78 -27.48
CA SER A 310 -4.49 10.47 -27.47
C SER A 310 -5.84 10.50 -26.75
N SER A 311 -6.81 9.71 -27.23
CA SER A 311 -8.09 9.47 -26.56
C SER A 311 -8.10 8.21 -25.67
N ILE A 312 -6.94 7.59 -25.47
CA ILE A 312 -6.79 6.36 -24.67
C ILE A 312 -7.40 6.53 -23.27
N PRO A 313 -8.08 5.50 -22.73
CA PRO A 313 -8.55 5.53 -21.35
C PRO A 313 -7.41 5.63 -20.35
N ILE A 314 -7.59 6.48 -19.32
CA ILE A 314 -6.58 6.75 -18.30
C ILE A 314 -7.20 6.64 -16.90
N MET A 315 -6.56 5.88 -16.01
CA MET A 315 -6.90 5.85 -14.60
C MET A 315 -5.67 6.13 -13.72
N GLY A 316 -5.83 6.97 -12.71
CA GLY A 316 -4.78 7.24 -11.70
C GLY A 316 -5.26 6.95 -10.28
N ILE A 317 -4.40 6.38 -9.45
CA ILE A 317 -4.65 6.11 -8.02
C ILE A 317 -3.67 6.88 -7.15
N CYS A 318 -4.15 7.53 -6.09
CA CYS A 318 -3.35 8.22 -5.08
C CYS A 318 -2.37 9.23 -5.71
N LEU A 319 -1.07 8.94 -5.75
CA LEU A 319 -0.11 9.77 -6.48
C LEU A 319 -0.49 9.93 -7.96
N GLY A 320 -0.98 8.88 -8.62
CA GLY A 320 -1.47 8.97 -10.00
C GLY A 320 -2.64 9.93 -10.19
N HIS A 321 -3.51 10.08 -9.19
CA HIS A 321 -4.54 11.12 -9.20
C HIS A 321 -3.90 12.51 -9.18
N GLN A 322 -2.91 12.71 -8.31
CA GLN A 322 -2.22 14.00 -8.17
C GLN A 322 -1.44 14.37 -9.43
N LEU A 323 -0.74 13.41 -10.04
CA LEU A 323 0.03 13.63 -11.27
C LEU A 323 -0.88 13.95 -12.46
N LEU A 324 -2.05 13.31 -12.57
CA LEU A 324 -3.04 13.66 -13.59
C LEU A 324 -3.59 15.07 -13.36
N ALA A 325 -3.86 15.46 -12.11
CA ALA A 325 -4.36 16.78 -11.79
C ALA A 325 -3.33 17.89 -12.11
N LEU A 326 -2.06 17.67 -11.74
CA LEU A 326 -0.96 18.56 -12.12
C LEU A 326 -0.79 18.65 -13.64
N ALA A 327 -0.94 17.53 -14.36
CA ALA A 327 -0.83 17.49 -15.82
C ALA A 327 -1.91 18.30 -16.55
N VAL A 328 -3.03 18.59 -15.89
CA VAL A 328 -4.11 19.46 -16.41
C VAL A 328 -4.08 20.87 -15.82
N GLY A 329 -3.01 21.22 -15.08
CA GLY A 329 -2.79 22.57 -14.54
C GLY A 329 -3.44 22.84 -13.17
N ALA A 330 -3.98 21.82 -12.50
CA ALA A 330 -4.46 21.96 -11.13
C ALA A 330 -3.29 22.05 -10.13
N ARG A 331 -3.58 22.40 -8.88
CA ARG A 331 -2.60 22.57 -7.81
C ARG A 331 -2.77 21.54 -6.70
N THR A 332 -1.64 21.12 -6.14
CA THR A 332 -1.56 20.26 -4.95
C THR A 332 -1.44 21.10 -3.69
N ILE A 333 -2.06 20.64 -2.61
CA ILE A 333 -1.94 21.19 -1.26
C ILE A 333 -1.38 20.13 -0.32
N LYS A 334 -0.42 20.49 0.54
CA LYS A 334 0.07 19.60 1.59
C LYS A 334 -0.93 19.60 2.75
N LEU A 335 -1.44 18.42 3.09
CA LEU A 335 -2.34 18.24 4.22
C LEU A 335 -1.55 18.33 5.53
N LYS A 336 -2.21 18.77 6.60
CA LYS A 336 -1.56 18.94 7.90
C LYS A 336 -0.93 17.64 8.41
N TYR A 337 -1.70 16.56 8.44
CA TYR A 337 -1.24 15.23 8.88
C TYR A 337 -1.61 14.11 7.89
N GLY A 338 -2.16 14.46 6.73
CA GLY A 338 -2.59 13.52 5.69
C GLY A 338 -3.75 12.61 6.08
N ASN A 339 -4.18 11.80 5.11
CA ASN A 339 -5.21 10.79 5.29
C ASN A 339 -4.57 9.39 5.19
N ARG A 340 -4.58 8.66 6.31
CA ARG A 340 -3.86 7.39 6.49
C ARG A 340 -4.69 6.40 7.32
N ALA A 341 -5.61 5.70 6.66
CA ALA A 341 -6.58 4.84 7.34
C ALA A 341 -7.32 3.88 6.39
N HIS A 342 -8.02 2.89 6.96
CA HIS A 342 -8.94 1.99 6.24
C HIS A 342 -10.44 2.35 6.44
N ASN A 343 -10.74 3.52 7.02
CA ASN A 343 -12.10 3.88 7.43
C ASN A 343 -12.55 5.27 6.91
N ILE A 344 -11.96 5.76 5.81
CA ILE A 344 -12.23 7.12 5.34
C ILE A 344 -13.43 7.12 4.39
N PRO A 345 -14.50 7.86 4.70
CA PRO A 345 -15.69 7.96 3.86
C PRO A 345 -15.46 8.89 2.66
N ALA A 346 -15.57 8.34 1.46
CA ALA A 346 -15.54 9.09 0.20
C ALA A 346 -16.93 9.10 -0.45
N LEU A 347 -17.49 10.28 -0.68
CA LEU A 347 -18.77 10.49 -1.36
C LEU A 347 -18.57 10.61 -2.87
N ASP A 348 -19.17 9.71 -3.64
CA ASP A 348 -19.29 9.82 -5.10
C ASP A 348 -20.31 10.91 -5.46
N LEU A 349 -19.82 12.01 -6.03
CA LEU A 349 -20.65 13.16 -6.43
C LEU A 349 -21.52 12.89 -7.67
N THR A 350 -21.28 11.81 -8.39
CA THR A 350 -22.05 11.42 -9.57
C THR A 350 -23.26 10.55 -9.23
N THR A 351 -23.18 9.77 -8.15
CA THR A 351 -24.23 8.83 -7.73
C THR A 351 -24.86 9.18 -6.38
N GLY A 352 -24.19 9.98 -5.56
CA GLY A 352 -24.57 10.27 -4.17
C GLY A 352 -24.26 9.12 -3.20
N GLN A 353 -23.52 8.09 -3.62
CA GLN A 353 -23.13 6.96 -2.78
C GLN A 353 -21.88 7.26 -1.96
N CYS A 354 -21.84 6.77 -0.73
CA CYS A 354 -20.66 6.85 0.13
C CYS A 354 -19.96 5.48 0.17
N HIS A 355 -18.64 5.50 0.04
CA HIS A 355 -17.79 4.32 0.12
C HIS A 355 -16.80 4.48 1.27
N ILE A 356 -16.55 3.40 2.03
CA ILE A 356 -15.44 3.39 2.99
C ILE A 356 -14.18 3.00 2.23
N THR A 357 -13.13 3.80 2.38
CA THR A 357 -11.94 3.70 1.55
C THR A 357 -10.66 3.54 2.37
N SER A 358 -9.65 2.95 1.72
CA SER A 358 -8.27 2.91 2.21
C SER A 358 -7.51 4.09 1.63
N GLN A 359 -6.82 4.85 2.48
CA GLN A 359 -6.06 6.03 2.07
C GLN A 359 -4.68 6.04 2.71
N ASN A 360 -3.70 6.50 1.95
CA ASN A 360 -2.35 6.77 2.42
C ASN A 360 -1.71 7.91 1.62
N HIS A 361 -2.03 9.16 1.95
CA HIS A 361 -1.47 10.32 1.27
C HIS A 361 -1.33 11.55 2.18
N GLY A 362 -0.27 12.33 1.95
CA GLY A 362 -0.01 13.60 2.64
C GLY A 362 -0.37 14.85 1.83
N TYR A 363 -0.77 14.67 0.57
CA TYR A 363 -1.11 15.75 -0.36
C TYR A 363 -2.52 15.54 -0.91
N ALA A 364 -3.22 16.61 -1.25
CA ALA A 364 -4.52 16.59 -1.89
C ALA A 364 -4.57 17.58 -3.06
N ILE A 365 -5.59 17.49 -3.90
CA ILE A 365 -5.82 18.43 -5.01
C ILE A 365 -6.75 19.55 -4.58
N ASP A 366 -6.37 20.78 -4.92
CA ASP A 366 -7.25 21.94 -4.83
C ASP A 366 -8.25 21.90 -5.99
N ALA A 367 -9.43 21.35 -5.72
CA ALA A 367 -10.50 21.19 -6.70
C ALA A 367 -10.93 22.51 -7.36
N SER A 368 -10.76 23.66 -6.69
CA SER A 368 -11.10 24.98 -7.25
C SER A 368 -10.21 25.36 -8.44
N THR A 369 -9.07 24.69 -8.59
CA THR A 369 -8.09 24.91 -9.66
C THR A 369 -8.24 23.95 -10.82
N LEU A 370 -9.18 23.00 -10.76
CA LEU A 370 -9.43 22.08 -11.86
C LEU A 370 -9.96 22.85 -13.09
N PRO A 371 -9.45 22.55 -14.29
CA PRO A 371 -9.95 23.17 -15.51
C PRO A 371 -11.37 22.69 -15.83
N SER A 372 -12.05 23.44 -16.70
CA SER A 372 -13.48 23.26 -17.00
C SER A 372 -13.84 21.89 -17.58
N GLU A 373 -12.88 21.15 -18.11
CA GLU A 373 -13.01 19.85 -18.72
C GLU A 373 -13.10 18.72 -17.69
N PHE A 374 -12.68 19.00 -16.46
CA PHE A 374 -12.72 18.10 -15.32
C PHE A 374 -13.75 18.56 -14.30
N LYS A 375 -14.17 17.63 -13.46
CA LYS A 375 -14.97 17.89 -12.26
C LYS A 375 -14.54 16.93 -11.17
N GLU A 376 -14.85 17.31 -9.94
CA GLU A 376 -14.70 16.42 -8.80
C GLU A 376 -15.52 15.14 -9.02
N TYR A 377 -14.93 14.01 -8.66
CA TYR A 377 -15.57 12.70 -8.71
C TYR A 377 -15.93 12.26 -7.29
N PHE A 378 -14.96 12.29 -6.38
CA PHE A 378 -15.17 11.95 -4.98
C PHE A 378 -14.74 13.10 -4.07
N VAL A 379 -15.39 13.22 -2.93
CA VAL A 379 -15.02 14.14 -1.85
C VAL A 379 -14.97 13.42 -0.52
N ASN A 380 -14.00 13.79 0.32
CA ASN A 380 -13.87 13.26 1.67
C ASN A 380 -14.97 13.85 2.57
N LEU A 381 -15.77 13.02 3.23
CA LEU A 381 -16.85 13.50 4.10
C LEU A 381 -16.37 14.04 5.46
N ASN A 382 -15.12 13.76 5.87
CA ASN A 382 -14.58 14.24 7.14
C ASN A 382 -13.99 15.65 7.03
N ASP A 383 -13.25 15.94 5.95
CA ASP A 383 -12.49 17.20 5.82
C ASP A 383 -12.79 17.99 4.54
N GLY A 384 -13.59 17.45 3.62
CA GLY A 384 -13.95 18.10 2.36
C GLY A 384 -12.85 18.12 1.30
N SER A 385 -11.73 17.42 1.52
CA SER A 385 -10.66 17.32 0.53
C SER A 385 -11.10 16.54 -0.72
N ASN A 386 -10.48 16.84 -1.87
CA ASN A 386 -10.77 16.14 -3.11
C ASN A 386 -10.25 14.69 -3.04
N GLU A 387 -11.13 13.75 -3.39
CA GLU A 387 -10.84 12.31 -3.35
C GLU A 387 -10.82 11.66 -4.74
N GLY A 388 -10.93 12.47 -5.78
CA GLY A 388 -10.94 12.02 -7.16
C GLY A 388 -11.47 13.06 -8.13
N MET A 389 -11.12 12.89 -9.39
CA MET A 389 -11.60 13.72 -10.49
C MET A 389 -11.96 12.88 -11.70
N ILE A 390 -12.86 13.40 -12.52
CA ILE A 390 -13.33 12.75 -13.74
C ILE A 390 -13.46 13.78 -14.87
N HIS A 391 -13.00 13.40 -16.06
CA HIS A 391 -13.18 14.20 -17.26
C HIS A 391 -14.64 14.16 -17.71
N LYS A 392 -15.17 15.28 -18.23
CA LYS A 392 -16.59 15.41 -18.60
C LYS A 392 -17.02 14.54 -19.79
N SER A 393 -16.15 14.35 -20.78
CA SER A 393 -16.46 13.58 -22.01
C SER A 393 -15.51 12.41 -22.32
N ARG A 394 -14.27 12.41 -21.82
CA ARG A 394 -13.25 11.39 -22.13
C ARG A 394 -13.17 10.33 -21.02
N PRO A 395 -12.73 9.09 -21.33
CA PRO A 395 -12.57 8.01 -20.34
C PRO A 395 -11.33 8.22 -19.46
N ILE A 396 -11.26 9.36 -18.78
CA ILE A 396 -10.17 9.75 -17.88
C ILE A 396 -10.77 10.01 -16.51
N PHE A 397 -10.35 9.25 -15.51
CA PHE A 397 -10.75 9.48 -14.13
C PHE A 397 -9.65 9.06 -13.17
N SER A 398 -9.77 9.44 -11.91
CA SER A 398 -8.79 9.09 -10.88
C SER A 398 -9.39 9.16 -9.50
N THR A 399 -8.77 8.46 -8.56
CA THR A 399 -9.14 8.47 -7.13
C THR A 399 -7.91 8.73 -6.28
N GLN A 400 -8.07 9.51 -5.23
CA GLN A 400 -7.01 9.79 -4.26
C GLN A 400 -6.86 8.63 -3.27
N PHE A 401 -7.94 7.89 -3.01
CA PHE A 401 -7.93 6.64 -2.25
C PHE A 401 -7.53 5.43 -3.11
N HIS A 402 -7.35 4.30 -2.43
CA HIS A 402 -6.83 3.03 -2.94
C HIS A 402 -7.94 1.98 -3.14
N PRO A 403 -8.60 1.93 -4.32
CA PRO A 403 -9.65 0.95 -4.60
C PRO A 403 -9.17 -0.50 -4.66
N GLU A 404 -7.86 -0.73 -4.79
CA GLU A 404 -7.27 -2.06 -4.69
C GLU A 404 -7.28 -2.56 -3.25
N ALA A 405 -7.29 -1.65 -2.26
CA ALA A 405 -7.17 -1.97 -0.84
C ALA A 405 -6.03 -2.95 -0.54
N LYS A 406 -6.34 -4.12 0.02
CA LYS A 406 -5.44 -5.09 0.70
C LYS A 406 -5.13 -4.68 2.15
N GLY A 407 -5.83 -5.31 3.08
CA GLY A 407 -5.90 -4.93 4.50
C GLY A 407 -7.09 -4.01 4.84
N GLY A 408 -7.54 -3.18 3.89
CA GLY A 408 -8.72 -2.31 4.03
C GLY A 408 -9.97 -2.78 3.27
N PRO A 409 -11.06 -1.98 3.28
CA PRO A 409 -12.35 -2.34 2.68
C PRO A 409 -12.29 -2.46 1.15
N MET A 410 -13.11 -3.36 0.60
CA MET A 410 -13.18 -3.66 -0.84
C MET A 410 -14.29 -2.88 -1.57
N ASP A 411 -14.95 -1.94 -0.89
CA ASP A 411 -16.18 -1.24 -1.33
C ASP A 411 -16.03 -0.44 -2.64
N SER A 412 -14.79 -0.12 -3.04
CA SER A 412 -14.49 0.67 -4.23
C SER A 412 -13.77 -0.11 -5.33
N SER A 413 -13.67 -1.45 -5.19
CA SER A 413 -12.98 -2.28 -6.19
C SER A 413 -13.59 -2.17 -7.58
N TYR A 414 -14.91 -1.88 -7.66
CA TYR A 414 -15.68 -1.71 -8.90
C TYR A 414 -15.08 -0.67 -9.88
N LEU A 415 -14.22 0.22 -9.38
CA LEU A 415 -13.53 1.21 -10.21
C LEU A 415 -12.54 0.57 -11.18
N PHE A 416 -11.97 -0.59 -10.85
CA PHE A 416 -11.15 -1.36 -11.79
C PHE A 416 -12.00 -1.94 -12.92
N GLU A 417 -13.20 -2.47 -12.63
CA GLU A 417 -14.16 -2.90 -13.66
C GLU A 417 -14.52 -1.73 -14.56
N LYS A 418 -14.86 -0.57 -13.99
CA LYS A 418 -15.19 0.65 -14.75
C LYS A 418 -14.06 1.08 -15.69
N TYR A 419 -12.81 1.01 -15.24
CA TYR A 419 -11.65 1.30 -16.06
C TYR A 419 -11.47 0.28 -17.20
N ILE A 420 -11.49 -1.01 -16.87
CA ILE A 420 -11.32 -2.08 -17.87
C ILE A 420 -12.44 -2.05 -18.92
N ASP A 421 -13.67 -1.75 -18.52
CA ASP A 421 -14.78 -1.58 -19.46
C ASP A 421 -14.57 -0.37 -20.39
N SER A 422 -14.01 0.73 -19.87
CA SER A 422 -13.62 1.89 -20.69
C SER A 422 -12.55 1.53 -21.71
N VAL A 423 -11.54 0.74 -21.30
CA VAL A 423 -10.48 0.19 -22.16
C VAL A 423 -11.08 -0.69 -23.26
N ARG A 424 -11.96 -1.62 -22.90
CA ARG A 424 -12.61 -2.53 -23.85
C ARG A 424 -13.49 -1.77 -24.85
N GLN A 425 -14.26 -0.78 -24.38
CA GLN A 425 -15.08 0.07 -25.25
C GLN A 425 -14.22 0.88 -26.23
N ALA A 426 -13.13 1.48 -25.75
CA ALA A 426 -12.21 2.23 -26.60
C ALA A 426 -11.56 1.34 -27.66
N LYS A 427 -11.13 0.12 -27.29
CA LYS A 427 -10.58 -0.87 -28.22
C LYS A 427 -11.60 -1.29 -29.30
N ASN A 428 -12.83 -1.60 -28.90
CA ASN A 428 -13.88 -2.01 -29.82
C ASN A 428 -14.36 -0.89 -30.76
N ALA A 429 -14.18 0.37 -30.36
CA ALA A 429 -14.52 1.53 -31.18
C ALA A 429 -13.44 1.88 -32.23
N GLN A 430 -12.28 1.23 -32.21
CA GLN A 430 -11.24 1.44 -33.21
C GLN A 430 -11.68 0.87 -34.57
N THR A 431 -11.50 1.65 -35.64
CA THR A 431 -11.83 1.25 -37.01
C THR A 431 -10.81 0.26 -37.59
N GLU A 432 -9.58 0.26 -37.06
CA GLU A 432 -8.51 -0.67 -37.43
C GLU A 432 -8.21 -1.59 -36.26
N TYR A 433 -8.16 -2.89 -36.51
CA TYR A 433 -7.71 -3.85 -35.51
C TYR A 433 -6.20 -3.69 -35.28
N LYS A 434 -5.82 -3.46 -34.02
CA LYS A 434 -4.43 -3.46 -33.57
C LYS A 434 -4.28 -4.49 -32.46
N ASP A 435 -3.41 -5.47 -32.69
CA ASP A 435 -3.00 -6.39 -31.63
C ASP A 435 -1.89 -5.73 -30.80
N ASN A 436 -2.32 -5.08 -29.72
CA ASN A 436 -1.42 -4.40 -28.80
C ASN A 436 -0.79 -5.33 -27.77
N ARG A 437 -1.13 -6.63 -27.73
CA ARG A 437 -0.62 -7.54 -26.70
C ARG A 437 0.91 -7.68 -26.78
N PRO A 438 1.59 -7.94 -25.66
CA PRO A 438 3.01 -8.26 -25.68
C PRO A 438 3.29 -9.41 -26.64
N SER A 439 4.26 -9.25 -27.54
CA SER A 439 4.69 -10.35 -28.41
C SER A 439 5.40 -11.43 -27.57
N GLN A 440 5.39 -12.68 -28.04
CA GLN A 440 6.11 -13.76 -27.35
C GLN A 440 7.59 -13.40 -27.13
N PHE A 441 8.22 -12.74 -28.12
CA PHE A 441 9.59 -12.25 -27.99
C PHE A 441 9.77 -11.26 -26.83
N LEU A 442 8.84 -10.31 -26.65
CA LEU A 442 8.89 -9.39 -25.52
C LEU A 442 8.74 -10.14 -24.19
N LEU A 443 7.83 -11.11 -24.13
CA LEU A 443 7.62 -11.93 -22.94
C LEU A 443 8.83 -12.80 -22.58
N ASP A 444 9.60 -13.24 -23.57
CA ASP A 444 10.79 -14.06 -23.39
C ASP A 444 12.01 -13.24 -22.92
N VAL A 445 12.04 -11.93 -23.22
CA VAL A 445 13.19 -11.05 -22.95
C VAL A 445 12.96 -10.12 -21.76
N MET A 446 11.71 -9.74 -21.47
CA MET A 446 11.39 -8.83 -20.38
C MET A 446 11.42 -9.53 -19.01
N SER A 447 11.78 -8.77 -17.98
CA SER A 447 11.62 -9.22 -16.60
C SER A 447 10.14 -9.52 -16.31
N ARG A 448 9.90 -10.47 -15.41
CA ARG A 448 8.57 -10.78 -14.86
C ARG A 448 8.34 -10.16 -13.48
N GLU A 449 9.35 -9.47 -12.98
CA GLU A 449 9.37 -8.87 -11.64
C GLU A 449 9.97 -7.46 -11.71
N ARG A 450 9.72 -6.69 -10.66
CA ARG A 450 10.26 -5.33 -10.54
C ARG A 450 11.79 -5.35 -10.53
N VAL A 451 12.42 -4.40 -11.21
CA VAL A 451 13.87 -4.37 -11.41
C VAL A 451 14.49 -3.21 -10.62
N GLY A 452 15.47 -3.49 -9.75
CA GLY A 452 16.33 -2.49 -9.12
C GLY A 452 15.61 -1.58 -8.11
N VAL A 453 14.80 -2.16 -7.24
CA VAL A 453 13.96 -1.44 -6.26
C VAL A 453 14.27 -1.82 -4.81
N GLU A 454 15.37 -2.52 -4.60
CA GLU A 454 15.86 -2.87 -3.29
C GLU A 454 16.10 -1.60 -2.48
N PRO A 455 15.63 -1.54 -1.22
CA PRO A 455 16.01 -0.47 -0.31
C PRO A 455 17.53 -0.35 -0.20
N GLU A 456 18.06 0.87 -0.32
CA GLU A 456 19.46 1.15 0.06
C GLU A 456 19.67 0.69 1.51
N SER A 457 20.67 -0.16 1.74
CA SER A 457 21.00 -0.65 3.08
C SER A 457 21.52 0.50 3.93
N LEU A 458 21.01 0.63 5.16
CA LEU A 458 21.48 1.62 6.15
C LEU A 458 22.98 1.50 6.42
N ALA A 459 23.57 0.31 6.25
CA ALA A 459 25.00 0.07 6.46
C ALA A 459 25.91 0.65 5.35
N THR A 460 25.35 1.02 4.20
CA THR A 460 26.10 1.60 3.05
C THR A 460 25.92 3.11 2.90
N ALA A 461 25.12 3.73 3.77
CA ALA A 461 24.86 5.18 3.75
C ALA A 461 25.71 5.98 4.75
N ALA A 462 26.59 5.31 5.50
CA ALA A 462 27.55 5.90 6.43
C ALA A 462 28.93 6.13 5.77
#